data_AF-A0A9W6BU89-F1
#
_entry.id   AF-A0A9W6BU89-F1
#
_cell.length_a   1.000
_cell.length_b   1.000
_cell.length_c   1.000
_cell.angle_alpha   90.00
_cell.angle_beta   90.00
_cell.angle_gamma   90.00
#
_symmetry.space_group_name_H-M   'P 1'
#
loop_
_entity.id
_entity.type
_entity.pdbx_description
1 polymer ?
#
loop_
_entity_poly.entity_id
_entity_poly.type
_entity_poly.pdbx_seq_one_letter_code
_entity_poly.pdbx_strand_id
1 'polypeptide(L)'
;MLSRRCCAAMSPSHEPGLTHFHDASHAGRHISHRASFPPPPRHHHHPHHHPRSRRTAAPAPAPSPPTRLLRLLPAAAPASPPPPPPLDASEPDPAFSRLEGARSSQQRSTALLATLLEAGDPVGVARQQLEGLNEEFFMTGSAYLTLARKDGNPDVASRLERALSAAWSVKQSSLRPELQLLNQLVRADTEAERRQMYLSGGSDLLSTLTMNDRWFASTLGRMLADVERQPPNPGKAALLGKLRGIQRETEALERQAARGRGRSEG
;
A
#
# COMPACT_ATOMS: atom_id res chain seq x y z
N MET A 1 3.99 4.42 -8.14
CA MET A 1 3.80 5.05 -6.81
C MET A 1 2.66 4.31 -6.11
N LEU A 2 2.94 3.16 -5.50
CA LEU A 2 1.91 2.37 -4.81
C LEU A 2 1.39 3.13 -3.58
N SER A 3 0.09 3.40 -3.61
CA SER A 3 -0.64 4.19 -2.63
C SER A 3 -0.51 3.61 -1.21
N ARG A 4 0.01 4.43 -0.29
CA ARG A 4 0.23 4.13 1.14
C ARG A 4 -1.05 3.79 1.93
N ARG A 5 -2.20 3.70 1.28
CA ARG A 5 -3.48 3.36 1.92
C ARG A 5 -3.72 1.87 2.10
N CYS A 6 -2.99 0.98 1.42
CA CYS A 6 -3.18 -0.48 1.61
C CYS A 6 -2.37 -1.07 2.78
N CYS A 7 -1.36 -0.37 3.31
CA CYS A 7 -0.44 -0.98 4.28
C CYS A 7 -0.84 -0.85 5.76
N ALA A 8 -1.81 -0.01 6.12
CA ALA A 8 -2.18 0.21 7.54
C ALA A 8 -3.17 -0.83 8.11
N ALA A 9 -3.54 -1.86 7.35
CA ALA A 9 -4.65 -2.76 7.66
C ALA A 9 -4.25 -4.22 7.93
N MET A 10 -2.97 -4.56 7.93
CA MET A 10 -2.46 -5.94 8.10
C MET A 10 -1.39 -5.98 9.20
N SER A 11 -1.78 -5.66 10.44
CA SER A 11 -0.99 -6.02 11.62
C SER A 11 -1.48 -7.39 12.10
N PRO A 12 -0.61 -8.42 12.22
CA PRO A 12 -1.00 -9.67 12.85
C PRO A 12 -1.26 -9.41 14.33
N SER A 13 -2.52 -9.58 14.77
CA SER A 13 -2.84 -9.70 16.18
C SER A 13 -2.02 -10.85 16.76
N HIS A 14 -1.06 -10.51 17.61
CA HIS A 14 -0.27 -11.46 18.36
C HIS A 14 -1.19 -12.08 19.42
N GLU A 15 -1.82 -13.21 19.11
CA GLU A 15 -2.50 -14.03 20.11
C GLU A 15 -1.44 -14.69 21.01
N PRO A 16 -1.47 -14.48 22.34
CA PRO A 16 -0.67 -15.27 23.25
C PRO A 16 -1.22 -16.71 23.26
N GLY A 17 -0.38 -17.65 22.81
CA GLY A 17 -0.73 -19.05 22.66
C GLY A 17 -1.30 -19.69 23.93
N LEU A 18 -2.47 -20.31 23.78
CA LEU A 18 -2.96 -21.37 24.65
C LEU A 18 -2.09 -22.63 24.41
N THR A 19 -1.24 -22.98 25.36
CA THR A 19 -0.62 -24.30 25.43
C THR A 19 -1.48 -25.23 26.29
N HIS A 20 -2.28 -26.10 25.66
CA HIS A 20 -2.75 -27.35 26.26
C HIS A 20 -1.62 -28.39 26.10
N PHE A 21 -0.92 -28.80 27.17
CA PHE A 21 -1.28 -29.82 28.17
C PHE A 21 -1.52 -31.22 27.56
N HIS A 22 -0.48 -32.05 27.56
CA HIS A 22 -0.62 -33.49 27.77
C HIS A 22 0.38 -33.98 28.82
N ASP A 23 -0.18 -34.76 29.72
CA ASP A 23 0.26 -35.26 31.01
C ASP A 23 1.21 -36.47 30.89
N ALA A 24 2.21 -36.57 31.78
CA ALA A 24 2.56 -37.82 32.50
C ALA A 24 3.79 -37.64 33.42
N SER A 25 3.54 -37.79 34.71
CA SER A 25 4.40 -38.44 35.73
C SER A 25 5.80 -37.88 36.00
N HIS A 26 5.91 -37.10 37.09
CA HIS A 26 6.80 -37.51 38.19
C HIS A 26 6.41 -36.84 39.52
N ALA A 27 6.65 -37.63 40.57
CA ALA A 27 6.22 -37.45 41.94
C ALA A 27 6.80 -36.21 42.65
N GLY A 28 5.98 -35.67 43.57
CA GLY A 28 6.44 -35.26 44.90
C GLY A 28 7.07 -33.88 45.02
N ARG A 29 6.30 -32.92 45.55
CA ARG A 29 6.52 -32.26 46.86
C ARG A 29 5.55 -31.10 47.01
N HIS A 30 4.80 -31.14 48.11
CA HIS A 30 3.97 -30.05 48.60
C HIS A 30 4.83 -28.83 48.95
N ILE A 31 4.59 -27.70 48.28
CA ILE A 31 4.94 -26.38 48.80
C ILE A 31 3.75 -25.44 48.52
N SER A 32 2.93 -25.22 49.54
CA SER A 32 1.84 -24.24 49.52
C SER A 32 2.40 -22.83 49.71
N HIS A 33 2.69 -22.13 48.63
CA HIS A 33 2.87 -20.67 48.67
C HIS A 33 1.59 -19.99 48.20
N ARG A 34 0.80 -19.53 49.17
CA ARG A 34 -0.39 -18.70 48.99
C ARG A 34 0.07 -17.30 48.57
N ALA A 35 0.10 -17.04 47.27
CA ALA A 35 0.38 -15.71 46.74
C ALA A 35 -0.82 -14.78 47.01
N SER A 36 -0.61 -13.78 47.88
CA SER A 36 -1.54 -12.67 48.07
C SER A 36 -1.56 -11.82 46.81
N PHE A 37 -2.66 -11.86 46.05
CA PHE A 37 -2.90 -10.94 44.95
C PHE A 37 -3.30 -9.56 45.50
N PRO A 38 -2.66 -8.46 45.04
CA PRO A 38 -3.12 -7.12 45.36
C PRO A 38 -4.46 -6.82 44.65
N PRO A 39 -5.36 -6.05 45.28
CA PRO A 39 -6.63 -5.68 44.67
C PRO A 39 -6.44 -4.79 43.44
N PRO A 40 -7.34 -4.85 42.44
CA PRO A 40 -7.24 -4.07 41.22
C PRO A 40 -7.44 -2.56 41.49
N PRO A 41 -6.79 -1.68 40.71
CA PRO A 41 -6.94 -0.24 40.84
C PRO A 41 -8.37 0.20 40.47
N ARG A 42 -8.99 1.00 41.34
CA ARG A 42 -10.28 1.65 41.08
C ARG A 42 -10.08 2.74 40.02
N HIS A 43 -10.63 2.53 38.82
CA HIS A 43 -10.71 3.57 37.80
C HIS A 43 -11.73 4.63 38.21
N HIS A 44 -11.26 5.85 38.46
CA HIS A 44 -12.11 7.03 38.59
C HIS A 44 -12.55 7.48 37.19
N HIS A 45 -13.86 7.41 36.94
CA HIS A 45 -14.47 8.02 35.77
C HIS A 45 -14.38 9.54 35.87
N HIS A 46 -13.57 10.16 35.00
CA HIS A 46 -13.61 11.58 34.75
C HIS A 46 -14.64 11.89 33.64
N PRO A 47 -15.60 12.79 33.87
CA PRO A 47 -16.52 13.24 32.83
C PRO A 47 -15.79 14.16 31.84
N HIS A 48 -15.73 13.75 30.58
CA HIS A 48 -15.25 14.59 29.49
C HIS A 48 -16.29 15.66 29.14
N HIS A 49 -16.00 16.90 29.49
CA HIS A 49 -16.70 18.07 28.93
C HIS A 49 -16.27 18.27 27.47
N HIS A 50 -17.20 18.16 26.53
CA HIS A 50 -16.98 18.53 25.13
C HIS A 50 -16.96 20.07 24.97
N PRO A 51 -15.89 20.66 24.39
CA PRO A 51 -15.89 22.07 24.03
C PRO A 51 -16.76 22.31 22.77
N ARG A 52 -17.70 23.27 22.89
CA ARG A 52 -18.51 23.82 21.80
C ARG A 52 -17.63 24.28 20.64
N SER A 53 -17.84 23.71 19.47
CA SER A 53 -17.22 24.14 18.21
C SER A 53 -17.72 25.53 17.81
N ARG A 54 -16.80 26.49 17.72
CA ARG A 54 -17.03 27.82 17.15
C ARG A 54 -17.22 27.69 15.64
N ARG A 55 -18.38 28.14 15.16
CA ARG A 55 -18.74 28.34 13.76
C ARG A 55 -17.81 29.41 13.16
N THR A 56 -16.88 29.03 12.29
CA THR A 56 -16.13 29.97 11.46
C THR A 56 -16.93 30.31 10.20
N ALA A 57 -16.91 31.59 9.85
CA ALA A 57 -17.69 32.20 8.79
C ALA A 57 -17.29 31.71 7.39
N ALA A 58 -18.28 31.65 6.49
CA ALA A 58 -18.11 31.27 5.10
C ALA A 58 -17.36 32.35 4.29
N PRO A 59 -16.48 31.97 3.34
CA PRO A 59 -15.82 32.91 2.43
C PRO A 59 -16.75 33.42 1.32
N ALA A 60 -16.54 34.68 0.94
CA ALA A 60 -17.30 35.43 -0.06
C ALA A 60 -17.13 34.90 -1.50
N PRO A 61 -18.13 35.09 -2.38
CA PRO A 61 -18.10 34.66 -3.78
C PRO A 61 -17.16 35.51 -4.65
N ALA A 62 -16.44 34.86 -5.55
CA ALA A 62 -15.51 35.46 -6.50
C ALA A 62 -16.22 36.17 -7.69
N PRO A 63 -15.59 37.18 -8.32
CA PRO A 63 -16.17 37.94 -9.43
C PRO A 63 -16.12 37.21 -10.78
N SER A 64 -17.18 37.39 -11.58
CA SER A 64 -17.39 36.83 -12.92
C SER A 64 -16.47 37.42 -14.01
N PRO A 65 -16.11 36.65 -15.06
CA PRO A 65 -15.29 37.14 -16.18
C PRO A 65 -16.08 37.97 -17.20
N PRO A 66 -15.42 38.86 -17.97
CA PRO A 66 -16.07 39.75 -18.93
C PRO A 66 -16.47 39.07 -20.24
N THR A 67 -17.69 39.41 -20.68
CA THR A 67 -18.35 39.04 -21.94
C THR A 67 -17.59 39.56 -23.16
N ARG A 68 -17.22 38.65 -24.07
CA ARG A 68 -16.54 38.98 -25.33
C ARG A 68 -17.58 39.29 -26.42
N LEU A 69 -17.59 40.54 -26.90
CA LEU A 69 -18.45 41.02 -27.99
C LEU A 69 -18.07 40.36 -29.32
N LEU A 70 -19.05 39.68 -29.94
CA LEU A 70 -18.98 39.13 -31.29
C LEU A 70 -19.12 40.25 -32.33
N ARG A 71 -18.15 40.31 -33.25
CA ARG A 71 -18.13 41.22 -34.40
C ARG A 71 -18.92 40.58 -35.54
N LEU A 72 -20.05 41.22 -35.92
CA LEU A 72 -20.84 40.84 -37.09
C LEU A 72 -20.08 41.14 -38.39
N LEU A 73 -20.01 40.16 -39.28
CA LEU A 73 -19.59 40.28 -40.68
C LEU A 73 -20.81 40.10 -41.60
N PRO A 74 -20.85 40.80 -42.75
CA PRO A 74 -22.02 40.88 -43.61
C PRO A 74 -22.25 39.64 -44.49
N ALA A 75 -23.53 39.41 -44.79
CA ALA A 75 -24.10 38.28 -45.48
C ALA A 75 -23.76 38.22 -46.98
N ALA A 76 -23.32 37.05 -47.45
CA ALA A 76 -23.27 36.67 -48.86
C ALA A 76 -24.43 35.70 -49.18
N ALA A 77 -25.01 35.89 -50.38
CA ALA A 77 -26.22 35.24 -50.89
C ALA A 77 -26.10 33.71 -51.07
N PRO A 78 -27.23 32.96 -51.09
CA PRO A 78 -27.28 31.52 -50.83
C PRO A 78 -26.89 30.68 -52.06
N ALA A 79 -25.72 30.05 -52.02
CA ALA A 79 -25.44 28.88 -52.82
C ALA A 79 -26.25 27.69 -52.26
N SER A 80 -26.85 26.89 -53.13
CA SER A 80 -27.60 25.68 -52.77
C SER A 80 -26.79 24.83 -51.78
N PRO A 81 -27.40 24.38 -50.66
CA PRO A 81 -26.66 23.63 -49.66
C PRO A 81 -26.12 22.35 -50.32
N PRO A 82 -24.81 22.07 -50.22
CA PRO A 82 -24.30 20.76 -50.60
C PRO A 82 -25.09 19.68 -49.85
N PRO A 83 -25.35 18.51 -50.47
CA PRO A 83 -26.02 17.41 -49.79
C PRO A 83 -25.30 17.19 -48.45
N PRO A 84 -26.05 17.00 -47.35
CA PRO A 84 -25.44 16.78 -46.06
C PRO A 84 -24.43 15.64 -46.22
N PRO A 85 -23.18 15.79 -45.72
CA PRO A 85 -22.28 14.65 -45.68
C PRO A 85 -23.04 13.49 -45.04
N PRO A 86 -22.85 12.24 -45.52
CA PRO A 86 -23.41 11.09 -44.83
C PRO A 86 -23.13 11.30 -43.34
N LEU A 87 -24.15 11.12 -42.50
CA LEU A 87 -24.02 11.25 -41.05
C LEU A 87 -23.00 10.19 -40.62
N ASP A 88 -21.73 10.60 -40.71
CA ASP A 88 -20.57 9.77 -40.55
C ASP A 88 -20.63 9.22 -39.15
N ALA A 89 -20.32 7.93 -39.04
CA ALA A 89 -20.22 7.16 -37.80
C ALA A 89 -19.66 8.05 -36.70
N SER A 90 -20.56 8.56 -35.85
CA SER A 90 -20.19 9.52 -34.83
C SER A 90 -19.14 8.86 -33.96
N GLU A 91 -17.90 9.37 -34.03
CA GLU A 91 -16.82 8.79 -33.25
C GLU A 91 -17.27 8.71 -31.79
N PRO A 92 -17.16 7.53 -31.15
CA PRO A 92 -17.67 7.35 -29.80
C PRO A 92 -17.03 8.38 -28.88
N ASP A 93 -17.88 9.09 -28.12
CA ASP A 93 -17.45 10.12 -27.19
C ASP A 93 -16.28 9.59 -26.32
N PRO A 94 -15.11 10.27 -26.29
CA PRO A 94 -13.97 9.83 -25.51
C PRO A 94 -14.30 9.69 -24.02
N ALA A 95 -15.28 10.43 -23.50
CA ALA A 95 -15.74 10.28 -22.12
C ALA A 95 -16.44 8.93 -21.90
N PHE A 96 -17.29 8.51 -22.85
CA PHE A 96 -17.96 7.22 -22.81
C PHE A 96 -16.96 6.06 -22.87
N SER A 97 -15.98 6.16 -23.78
CA SER A 97 -14.92 5.14 -23.92
C SER A 97 -14.08 4.95 -22.64
N ARG A 98 -13.79 6.04 -21.91
CA ARG A 98 -13.07 5.97 -20.62
C ARG A 98 -13.93 5.29 -19.53
N LEU A 99 -15.22 5.61 -19.48
CA LEU A 99 -16.14 5.02 -18.50
C LEU A 99 -16.29 3.52 -18.73
N GLU A 100 -16.43 3.10 -19.98
CA GLU A 100 -16.54 1.69 -20.33
C GLU A 100 -15.24 0.92 -20.02
N GLY A 101 -14.08 1.54 -20.27
CA GLY A 101 -12.78 1.00 -19.86
C GLY A 101 -12.67 0.79 -18.35
N ALA A 102 -13.09 1.78 -17.55
CA ALA A 102 -13.07 1.69 -16.09
C ALA A 102 -14.04 0.62 -15.56
N ARG A 103 -15.24 0.51 -16.14
CA ARG A 103 -16.20 -0.55 -15.78
C ARG A 103 -15.63 -1.93 -16.10
N SER A 104 -15.06 -2.09 -17.30
CA SER A 104 -14.45 -3.35 -17.73
C SER A 104 -13.27 -3.77 -16.84
N SER A 105 -12.45 -2.81 -16.39
CA SER A 105 -11.32 -3.10 -15.53
C SER A 105 -11.73 -3.46 -14.09
N GLN A 106 -12.77 -2.78 -13.58
CA GLN A 106 -13.39 -3.13 -12.30
C GLN A 106 -14.00 -4.53 -12.34
N GLN A 107 -14.76 -4.87 -13.40
CA GLN A 107 -15.36 -6.20 -13.57
C GLN A 107 -14.30 -7.30 -13.59
N ARG A 108 -13.20 -7.12 -14.33
CA ARG A 108 -12.08 -8.07 -14.35
C ARG A 108 -11.44 -8.24 -12.97
N SER A 109 -11.22 -7.13 -12.26
CA SER A 109 -10.66 -7.15 -10.91
C SER A 109 -11.57 -7.90 -9.93
N THR A 110 -12.88 -7.66 -9.98
CA THR A 110 -13.88 -8.33 -9.14
C THR A 110 -13.99 -9.82 -9.48
N ALA A 111 -13.99 -10.19 -10.77
CA ALA A 111 -14.02 -11.58 -11.21
C ALA A 111 -12.79 -12.35 -10.71
N LEU A 112 -11.58 -11.79 -10.86
CA LEU A 112 -10.35 -12.40 -10.36
C LEU A 112 -10.36 -12.57 -8.84
N LEU A 113 -10.88 -11.58 -8.11
CA LEU A 113 -11.02 -11.67 -6.66
C LEU A 113 -11.98 -12.80 -6.25
N ALA A 114 -13.10 -12.95 -6.94
CA ALA A 114 -14.04 -14.05 -6.69
C ALA A 114 -13.36 -15.41 -6.91
N THR A 115 -12.61 -15.56 -8.03
CA THR A 115 -11.84 -16.78 -8.30
C THR A 115 -10.84 -17.09 -7.17
N LEU A 116 -10.12 -16.09 -6.66
CA LEU A 116 -9.20 -16.28 -5.54
C LEU A 116 -9.89 -16.65 -4.22
N LEU A 117 -11.11 -16.17 -3.99
CA LEU A 117 -11.90 -16.47 -2.79
C LEU A 117 -12.51 -17.87 -2.79
N GLU A 118 -12.76 -18.42 -3.98
CA GLU A 118 -13.31 -19.76 -4.19
C GLU A 118 -12.22 -20.83 -4.32
N ALA A 119 -11.00 -20.44 -4.68
CA ALA A 119 -9.88 -21.35 -4.86
C ALA A 119 -9.49 -22.07 -3.56
N GLY A 120 -9.33 -23.39 -3.64
CA GLY A 120 -8.69 -24.18 -2.57
C GLY A 120 -7.20 -23.83 -2.41
N ASP A 121 -6.52 -23.46 -3.50
CA ASP A 121 -5.16 -22.93 -3.52
C ASP A 121 -5.13 -21.51 -4.15
N PRO A 122 -5.29 -20.45 -3.34
CA PRO A 122 -5.27 -19.08 -3.86
C PRO A 122 -3.88 -18.67 -4.38
N VAL A 123 -2.79 -19.29 -3.93
CA VAL A 123 -1.42 -18.96 -4.41
C VAL A 123 -1.22 -19.49 -5.81
N GLY A 124 -1.65 -20.73 -6.09
CA GLY A 124 -1.60 -21.33 -7.42
C GLY A 124 -2.39 -20.52 -8.45
N VAL A 125 -3.63 -20.13 -8.11
CA VAL A 125 -4.46 -19.27 -8.98
C VAL A 125 -3.82 -17.91 -9.19
N ALA A 126 -3.28 -17.28 -8.15
CA ALA A 126 -2.58 -16.00 -8.26
C ALA A 126 -1.37 -16.08 -9.21
N ARG A 127 -0.62 -17.18 -9.21
CA ARG A 127 0.51 -17.41 -10.15
C ARG A 127 0.03 -17.51 -11.59
N GLN A 128 -1.07 -18.23 -11.83
CA GLN A 128 -1.66 -18.36 -13.16
C GLN A 128 -2.20 -17.02 -13.69
N GLN A 129 -2.66 -16.15 -12.79
CA GLN A 129 -3.30 -14.87 -13.11
C GLN A 129 -2.39 -13.67 -12.82
N LEU A 130 -1.06 -13.83 -12.86
CA LEU A 130 -0.09 -12.81 -12.46
C LEU A 130 -0.27 -11.46 -13.18
N GLU A 131 -0.65 -11.48 -14.45
CA GLU A 131 -0.90 -10.27 -15.26
C GLU A 131 -2.11 -9.48 -14.75
N GLY A 132 -3.13 -10.17 -14.25
CA GLY A 132 -4.32 -9.58 -13.65
C GLY A 132 -4.07 -8.96 -12.26
N LEU A 133 -2.95 -9.31 -11.61
CA LEU A 133 -2.55 -8.75 -10.32
C LEU A 133 -1.90 -7.37 -10.48
N ASN A 134 -2.71 -6.39 -10.87
CA ASN A 134 -2.30 -5.00 -11.08
C ASN A 134 -2.79 -4.07 -9.95
N GLU A 135 -2.50 -2.77 -10.05
CA GLU A 135 -2.88 -1.79 -9.03
C GLU A 135 -4.40 -1.71 -8.84
N GLU A 136 -5.18 -1.76 -9.92
CA GLU A 136 -6.65 -1.71 -9.86
C GLU A 136 -7.23 -2.91 -9.11
N PHE A 137 -6.69 -4.11 -9.33
CA PHE A 137 -7.07 -5.30 -8.57
C PHE A 137 -6.87 -5.09 -7.06
N PHE A 138 -5.69 -4.61 -6.64
CA PHE A 138 -5.41 -4.39 -5.21
C PHE A 138 -6.25 -3.24 -4.61
N MET A 139 -6.57 -2.20 -5.38
CA MET A 139 -7.48 -1.14 -4.95
C MET A 139 -8.90 -1.66 -4.74
N THR A 140 -9.46 -2.39 -5.71
CA THR A 140 -10.80 -2.98 -5.61
C THR A 140 -10.89 -3.98 -4.45
N GLY A 141 -9.91 -4.88 -4.32
CA GLY A 141 -9.86 -5.83 -3.20
C GLY A 141 -9.78 -5.16 -1.83
N SER A 142 -8.97 -4.11 -1.69
CA SER A 142 -8.85 -3.34 -0.45
C SER A 142 -10.14 -2.59 -0.09
N ALA A 143 -10.87 -2.11 -1.10
CA ALA A 143 -12.18 -1.50 -0.90
C ALA A 143 -13.19 -2.50 -0.34
N TYR A 144 -13.24 -3.73 -0.90
CA TYR A 144 -14.10 -4.79 -0.39
C TYR A 144 -13.70 -5.24 1.02
N LEU A 145 -12.40 -5.37 1.32
CA LEU A 145 -11.93 -5.69 2.66
C LEU A 145 -12.36 -4.62 3.68
N THR A 146 -12.25 -3.34 3.31
CA THR A 146 -12.69 -2.23 4.16
C THR A 146 -14.20 -2.27 4.41
N LEU A 147 -15.00 -2.58 3.38
CA LEU A 147 -16.45 -2.70 3.51
C LEU A 147 -16.83 -3.87 4.43
N ALA A 148 -16.26 -5.06 4.23
CA ALA A 148 -16.52 -6.23 5.07
C ALA A 148 -16.18 -5.98 6.55
N ARG A 149 -15.10 -5.24 6.83
CA ARG A 149 -14.73 -4.84 8.20
C ARG A 149 -15.73 -3.85 8.80
N LYS A 150 -16.22 -2.88 8.01
CA LYS A 150 -17.23 -1.91 8.45
C LYS A 150 -18.59 -2.55 8.73
N ASP A 151 -18.95 -3.55 7.94
CA ASP A 151 -20.21 -4.28 8.08
C ASP A 151 -20.18 -5.31 9.22
N GLY A 152 -19.04 -5.44 9.92
CA GLY A 152 -18.89 -6.37 11.03
C GLY A 152 -18.93 -7.84 10.58
N ASN A 153 -18.46 -8.13 9.36
CA ASN A 153 -18.40 -9.49 8.82
C ASN A 153 -16.95 -10.03 8.87
N PRO A 154 -16.50 -10.58 10.01
CA PRO A 154 -15.11 -11.01 10.19
C PRO A 154 -14.73 -12.19 9.29
N ASP A 155 -15.67 -13.07 8.97
CA ASP A 155 -15.42 -14.25 8.13
C ASP A 155 -15.08 -13.83 6.69
N VAL A 156 -15.86 -12.92 6.12
CA VAL A 156 -15.59 -12.36 4.78
C VAL A 156 -14.30 -11.55 4.78
N ALA A 157 -14.08 -10.73 5.81
CA ALA A 157 -12.84 -9.96 5.93
C ALA A 157 -11.60 -10.87 5.99
N SER A 158 -11.65 -11.95 6.77
CA SER A 158 -10.56 -12.93 6.87
C SER A 158 -10.30 -13.65 5.55
N ARG A 159 -11.35 -14.05 4.81
CA ARG A 159 -11.20 -14.65 3.47
C ARG A 159 -10.56 -13.67 2.47
N LEU A 160 -11.02 -12.42 2.45
CA LEU A 160 -10.45 -11.37 1.61
C LEU A 160 -8.98 -11.10 1.95
N GLU A 161 -8.64 -11.04 3.24
CA GLU A 161 -7.27 -10.81 3.69
C GLU A 161 -6.33 -11.96 3.27
N ARG A 162 -6.76 -13.22 3.39
CA ARG A 162 -6.00 -14.37 2.90
C ARG A 162 -5.79 -14.33 1.38
N ALA A 163 -6.85 -14.06 0.61
CA ALA A 163 -6.78 -13.97 -0.85
C ALA A 163 -5.84 -12.85 -1.33
N LEU A 164 -5.96 -11.66 -0.73
CA LEU A 164 -5.09 -10.52 -1.06
C LEU A 164 -3.64 -10.75 -0.63
N SER A 165 -3.42 -11.41 0.51
CA SER A 165 -2.08 -11.80 0.95
C SER A 165 -1.42 -12.77 -0.03
N ALA A 166 -2.15 -13.78 -0.49
CA ALA A 166 -1.67 -14.73 -1.49
C ALA A 166 -1.31 -14.04 -2.81
N ALA A 167 -2.21 -13.20 -3.33
CA ALA A 167 -1.98 -12.41 -4.54
C ALA A 167 -0.77 -11.47 -4.40
N TRP A 168 -0.66 -10.78 -3.27
CA TRP A 168 0.46 -9.87 -3.00
C TRP A 168 1.80 -10.61 -2.94
N SER A 169 1.84 -11.77 -2.28
CA SER A 169 3.05 -12.60 -2.20
C SER A 169 3.54 -13.02 -3.59
N VAL A 170 2.64 -13.49 -4.44
CA VAL A 170 2.95 -13.85 -5.83
C VAL A 170 3.43 -12.63 -6.61
N LYS A 171 2.72 -11.51 -6.54
CA LYS A 171 3.12 -10.28 -7.25
C LYS A 171 4.50 -9.81 -6.80
N GLN A 172 4.75 -9.81 -5.50
CA GLN A 172 6.04 -9.42 -4.93
C GLN A 172 7.17 -10.33 -5.43
N SER A 173 6.96 -11.64 -5.47
CA SER A 173 7.98 -12.60 -5.95
C SER A 173 8.33 -12.44 -7.44
N SER A 174 7.42 -11.86 -8.23
CA SER A 174 7.66 -11.58 -9.66
C SER A 174 8.50 -10.32 -9.91
N LEU A 175 8.69 -9.48 -8.89
CA LEU A 175 9.48 -8.25 -9.03
C LEU A 175 10.97 -8.58 -9.13
N ARG A 176 11.74 -7.64 -9.66
CA ARG A 176 13.20 -7.72 -9.58
C ARG A 176 13.68 -7.81 -8.12
N PRO A 177 14.71 -8.60 -7.78
CA PRO A 177 15.20 -8.75 -6.40
C PRO A 177 15.47 -7.43 -5.69
N GLU A 178 16.01 -6.43 -6.41
CA GLU A 178 16.32 -5.12 -5.84
C GLU A 178 15.03 -4.35 -5.46
N LEU A 179 13.97 -4.46 -6.26
CA LEU A 179 12.65 -3.92 -5.93
C LEU A 179 12.00 -4.71 -4.78
N GLN A 180 12.21 -6.02 -4.73
CA GLN A 180 11.71 -6.85 -3.63
C GLN A 180 12.29 -6.37 -2.29
N LEU A 181 13.60 -6.22 -2.24
CA LEU A 181 14.33 -5.72 -1.07
C LEU A 181 13.86 -4.32 -0.67
N LEU A 182 13.77 -3.39 -1.63
CA LEU A 182 13.32 -2.02 -1.35
C LEU A 182 11.91 -2.00 -0.73
N ASN A 183 10.97 -2.77 -1.29
CA ASN A 183 9.62 -2.90 -0.76
C ASN A 183 9.61 -3.47 0.66
N GLN A 184 10.46 -4.46 0.96
CA GLN A 184 10.58 -5.03 2.31
C GLN A 184 11.11 -3.99 3.31
N LEU A 185 12.18 -3.26 2.94
CA LEU A 185 12.79 -2.24 3.79
C LEU A 185 11.86 -1.05 4.07
N VAL A 186 11.07 -0.63 3.08
CA VAL A 186 10.08 0.46 3.26
C VAL A 186 8.92 0.03 4.16
N ARG A 187 8.57 -1.27 4.15
CA ARG A 187 7.50 -1.83 4.98
C ARG A 187 7.93 -2.09 6.42
N ALA A 188 9.20 -2.41 6.67
CA ALA A 188 9.72 -2.54 8.03
C ALA A 188 9.42 -1.29 8.86
N ASP A 189 8.80 -1.48 10.02
CA ASP A 189 8.32 -0.38 10.86
C ASP A 189 9.47 0.21 11.66
N THR A 190 10.39 -0.65 12.09
CA THR A 190 11.52 -0.28 12.94
C THR A 190 12.86 -0.37 12.20
N GLU A 191 13.86 0.35 12.72
CA GLU A 191 15.25 0.19 12.26
C GLU A 191 15.81 -1.18 12.64
N ALA A 192 15.40 -1.74 13.78
CA ALA A 192 15.82 -3.06 14.22
C ALA A 192 15.41 -4.16 13.23
N GLU A 193 14.17 -4.11 12.73
CA GLU A 193 13.69 -5.03 11.69
C GLU A 193 14.50 -4.92 10.40
N ARG A 194 14.80 -3.70 9.93
CA ARG A 194 15.63 -3.51 8.73
C ARG A 194 17.03 -4.07 8.92
N ARG A 195 17.64 -3.80 10.09
CA ARG A 195 18.94 -4.37 10.46
C ARG A 195 18.90 -5.90 10.46
N GLN A 196 17.85 -6.50 11.00
CA GLN A 196 17.67 -7.94 10.98
C GLN A 196 17.59 -8.48 9.55
N MET A 197 16.89 -7.80 8.63
CA MET A 197 16.85 -8.19 7.21
C MET A 197 18.25 -8.17 6.57
N TYR A 198 19.06 -7.16 6.85
CA TYR A 198 20.44 -7.11 6.37
C TYR A 198 21.30 -8.24 6.92
N LEU A 199 21.15 -8.57 8.21
CA LEU A 199 21.89 -9.65 8.86
C LEU A 199 21.48 -11.03 8.33
N SER A 200 20.17 -11.27 8.17
CA SER A 200 19.65 -12.55 7.69
C SER A 200 19.87 -12.76 6.19
N GLY A 201 19.94 -11.68 5.41
CA GLY A 201 20.14 -11.73 3.96
C GLY A 201 21.58 -12.03 3.53
N GLY A 202 22.55 -11.87 4.43
CA GLY A 202 23.94 -12.27 4.20
C GLY A 202 24.57 -11.70 2.93
N SER A 203 25.32 -12.56 2.22
CA SER A 203 26.01 -12.19 0.97
C SER A 203 25.07 -11.87 -0.18
N ASP A 204 23.91 -12.55 -0.26
CA ASP A 204 22.96 -12.41 -1.37
C ASP A 204 22.31 -11.03 -1.35
N LEU A 205 22.05 -10.50 -0.17
CA LEU A 205 21.56 -9.14 0.01
C LEU A 205 22.60 -8.10 -0.42
N LEU A 206 23.87 -8.28 -0.03
CA LEU A 206 24.94 -7.38 -0.47
C LEU A 206 25.14 -7.44 -2.00
N SER A 207 25.01 -8.63 -2.59
CA SER A 207 24.99 -8.80 -4.04
C SER A 207 23.83 -8.01 -4.66
N THR A 208 22.62 -8.14 -4.10
CA THR A 208 21.43 -7.40 -4.56
C THR A 208 21.61 -5.88 -4.46
N LEU A 209 22.22 -5.38 -3.39
CA LEU A 209 22.50 -3.94 -3.20
C LEU A 209 23.52 -3.40 -4.21
N THR A 210 24.52 -4.21 -4.55
CA THR A 210 25.63 -3.83 -5.44
C THR A 210 25.40 -4.20 -6.91
N MET A 211 24.39 -5.01 -7.20
CA MET A 211 23.99 -5.40 -8.55
C MET A 211 23.57 -4.18 -9.38
N ASN A 212 23.92 -4.21 -10.68
CA ASN A 212 23.50 -3.25 -11.70
C ASN A 212 23.80 -1.79 -11.37
N ASP A 213 25.08 -1.40 -11.40
CA ASP A 213 25.54 0.00 -11.48
C ASP A 213 24.80 0.98 -10.56
N ARG A 214 24.63 0.62 -9.29
CA ARG A 214 23.97 1.47 -8.27
C ARG A 214 22.48 1.73 -8.55
N TRP A 215 21.79 0.82 -9.24
CA TRP A 215 20.35 0.94 -9.52
C TRP A 215 19.54 1.16 -8.24
N PHE A 216 19.86 0.44 -7.16
CA PHE A 216 19.16 0.55 -5.87
C PHE A 216 19.30 1.96 -5.29
N ALA A 217 20.54 2.47 -5.19
CA ALA A 217 20.83 3.81 -4.69
C ALA A 217 20.20 4.90 -5.57
N SER A 218 20.24 4.75 -6.90
CA SER A 218 19.61 5.69 -7.85
C SER A 218 18.09 5.74 -7.66
N THR A 219 17.45 4.57 -7.55
CA THR A 219 16.00 4.46 -7.34
C THR A 219 15.58 5.08 -6.02
N LEU A 220 16.32 4.79 -4.93
CA LEU A 220 16.08 5.38 -3.62
C LEU A 220 16.24 6.92 -3.64
N GLY A 221 17.27 7.42 -4.33
CA GLY A 221 17.50 8.85 -4.53
C GLY A 221 16.35 9.55 -5.28
N ARG A 222 15.83 8.93 -6.35
CA ARG A 222 14.65 9.45 -7.07
C ARG A 222 13.41 9.49 -6.17
N MET A 223 13.15 8.42 -5.41
CA MET A 223 12.02 8.38 -4.47
C MET A 223 12.12 9.47 -3.40
N LEU A 224 13.32 9.71 -2.85
CA LEU A 224 13.55 10.81 -1.92
C LEU A 224 13.20 12.16 -2.54
N ALA A 225 13.75 12.46 -3.72
CA ALA A 225 13.49 13.71 -4.42
C ALA A 225 12.00 13.90 -4.75
N ASP A 226 11.32 12.83 -5.17
CA ASP A 226 9.88 12.87 -5.47
C ASP A 226 9.05 13.16 -4.22
N VAL A 227 9.35 12.51 -3.09
CA VAL A 227 8.64 12.77 -1.82
C VAL A 227 8.94 14.16 -1.29
N GLU A 228 10.15 14.68 -1.47
CA GLU A 228 10.52 16.04 -1.09
C GLU A 228 9.72 17.11 -1.86
N ARG A 229 9.42 16.87 -3.14
CA ARG A 229 8.63 17.77 -3.99
C ARG A 229 7.13 17.76 -3.69
N GLN A 230 6.62 16.73 -3.01
CA GLN A 230 5.19 16.65 -2.69
C GLN A 230 4.75 17.78 -1.74
N PRO A 231 3.52 18.30 -1.86
CA PRO A 231 2.94 19.20 -0.87
C PRO A 231 2.97 18.62 0.55
N PRO A 232 3.04 19.47 1.60
CA PRO A 232 3.00 19.00 2.98
C PRO A 232 1.81 18.09 3.25
N ASN A 233 2.06 16.89 3.77
CA ASN A 233 1.06 15.92 4.18
C ASN A 233 1.51 15.22 5.47
N PRO A 234 0.59 14.72 6.32
CA PRO A 234 0.92 14.18 7.64
C PRO A 234 1.88 12.98 7.60
N GLY A 235 2.00 12.28 6.45
CA GLY A 235 2.89 11.13 6.30
C GLY A 235 4.26 11.45 5.69
N LYS A 236 4.49 12.68 5.21
CA LYS A 236 5.69 13.06 4.44
C LYS A 236 6.95 12.97 5.29
N ALA A 237 6.95 13.60 6.46
CA ALA A 237 8.12 13.63 7.34
C ALA A 237 8.55 12.22 7.77
N ALA A 238 7.58 11.37 8.15
CA ALA A 238 7.84 9.97 8.50
C ALA A 238 8.40 9.15 7.33
N LEU A 239 7.88 9.35 6.11
CA LEU A 239 8.42 8.68 4.91
C LEU A 239 9.86 9.10 4.63
N LEU A 240 10.13 10.41 4.63
CA LEU A 240 11.47 10.94 4.39
C LEU A 240 12.46 10.45 5.43
N GLY A 241 12.06 10.43 6.70
CA GLY A 241 12.87 9.85 7.78
C GLY A 241 13.22 8.38 7.50
N LYS A 242 12.22 7.57 7.09
CA LYS A 242 12.43 6.16 6.77
C LYS A 242 13.35 5.97 5.55
N LEU A 243 13.11 6.67 4.44
CA LEU A 243 13.92 6.56 3.21
C LEU A 243 15.37 7.01 3.45
N ARG A 244 15.59 8.10 4.19
CA ARG A 244 16.93 8.56 4.56
C ARG A 244 17.63 7.59 5.52
N GLY A 245 16.87 6.93 6.39
CA GLY A 245 17.39 5.84 7.24
C GLY A 245 17.92 4.68 6.40
N ILE A 246 17.09 4.16 5.48
CA ILE A 246 17.47 3.09 4.54
C ILE A 246 18.72 3.47 3.74
N GLN A 247 18.79 4.72 3.24
CA GLN A 247 19.94 5.20 2.49
C GLN A 247 21.23 5.13 3.31
N ARG A 248 21.23 5.68 4.53
CA ARG A 248 22.42 5.67 5.41
C ARG A 248 22.84 4.26 5.81
N GLU A 249 21.88 3.39 6.08
CA GLU A 249 22.13 1.97 6.42
C GLU A 249 22.81 1.25 5.24
N THR A 250 22.29 1.43 4.03
CA THR A 250 22.83 0.83 2.81
C THR A 250 24.26 1.33 2.53
N GLU A 251 24.50 2.65 2.60
CA GLU A 251 25.82 3.24 2.43
C GLU A 251 26.82 2.78 3.51
N ALA A 252 26.36 2.48 4.73
CA ALA A 252 27.21 1.92 5.77
C ALA A 252 27.62 0.47 5.46
N LEU A 253 26.68 -0.36 4.98
CA LEU A 253 26.95 -1.74 4.59
C LEU A 253 27.90 -1.84 3.40
N GLU A 254 27.71 -1.01 2.37
CA GLU A 254 28.62 -0.95 1.22
C GLU A 254 30.05 -0.58 1.64
N ARG A 255 30.20 0.40 2.54
CA ARG A 255 31.50 0.77 3.10
C ARG A 255 32.13 -0.35 3.91
N GLN A 256 31.35 -1.09 4.69
CA GLN A 256 31.85 -2.26 5.43
C GLN A 256 32.31 -3.37 4.48
N ALA A 257 31.53 -3.66 3.42
CA ALA A 257 31.88 -4.65 2.41
C ALA A 257 33.15 -4.26 1.61
N ALA A 258 33.31 -2.98 1.28
CA ALA A 258 34.52 -2.46 0.63
C ALA A 258 35.76 -2.63 1.50
N ARG A 259 35.66 -2.38 2.81
CA ARG A 259 36.76 -2.59 3.78
C ARG A 259 37.10 -4.07 3.97
N GLY A 260 36.10 -4.94 3.94
CA GLY A 260 36.29 -6.39 4.04
C GLY A 260 37.11 -6.95 2.87
N ARG A 261 36.78 -6.53 1.64
CA ARG A 261 37.50 -6.97 0.42
C ARG A 261 38.99 -6.62 0.45
N GLY A 262 39.34 -5.39 0.84
CA GLY A 262 40.74 -4.96 0.91
C GLY A 262 41.59 -5.68 1.97
N ARG A 263 40.98 -6.39 2.93
CA ARG A 263 41.70 -7.19 3.93
C ARG A 263 41.96 -8.63 3.51
N SER A 264 41.20 -9.16 2.56
CA SER A 264 41.35 -10.55 2.09
C SER A 264 42.38 -10.72 0.97
N GLU A 265 42.84 -9.61 0.38
CA GLU A 265 43.78 -9.61 -0.76
C GLU A 265 45.24 -9.29 -0.38
N GLY A 266 45.53 -9.01 0.90
CA GLY A 266 46.88 -8.69 1.41
C GLY A 266 47.37 -9.70 2.43
#